data_AF-A0A953ES27-F1
#
_entry.id   AF-A0A953ES27-F1
#
_cell.length_a   1.000
_cell.length_b   1.000
_cell.length_c   1.000
_cell.angle_alpha   90.00
_cell.angle_beta   90.00
_cell.angle_gamma   90.00
#
_symmetry.space_group_name_H-M   'P 1'
#
loop_
_entity.id
_entity.type
_entity.pdbx_description
1 polymer ?
#
loop_
_entity_poly.entity_id
_entity_poly.type
_entity_poly.pdbx_seq_one_letter_code
_entity_poly.pdbx_strand_id
1 'polypeptide(L)'
;VTVASGMLLARHVAGADVLIVGMGPGVVGTGTKYGTTAIEAAALLDTVDALDGVPVLCVRASDGDGRDRHQGVSHHTMTAIELTRSAPVVAAVPHEVLTIEGVVAAEVDPPDVAAILAAANLRITTMGRGIDADPLFFAAAGAAAAVAVSLLS
;
A
#
# COMPACT_ATOMS: atom_id res chain seq x y z
N VAL A 1 16.36 17.13 -6.93
CA VAL A 1 15.92 15.74 -7.21
C VAL A 1 14.60 15.54 -6.47
N THR A 2 13.55 15.09 -7.16
CA THR A 2 12.19 14.89 -6.61
C THR A 2 11.72 13.45 -6.83
N VAL A 3 10.68 13.01 -6.11
CA VAL A 3 10.10 11.67 -6.32
C VAL A 3 9.59 11.50 -7.76
N ALA A 4 8.90 12.50 -8.31
CA ALA A 4 8.46 12.50 -9.71
C ALA A 4 9.62 12.29 -10.70
N SER A 5 10.75 12.99 -10.50
CA SER A 5 11.94 12.78 -11.34
C SER A 5 12.53 11.37 -11.21
N GLY A 6 12.43 10.77 -10.01
CA GLY A 6 12.85 9.39 -9.75
C GLY A 6 11.94 8.37 -10.44
N MET A 7 10.62 8.58 -10.44
CA MET A 7 9.65 7.74 -11.15
C MET A 7 9.92 7.77 -12.66
N LEU A 8 10.12 8.97 -13.24
CA LEU A 8 10.44 9.12 -14.66
C LEU A 8 11.77 8.48 -15.03
N LEU A 9 12.79 8.57 -14.17
CA LEU A 9 14.05 7.85 -14.34
C LEU A 9 13.82 6.34 -14.34
N ALA A 10 13.07 5.82 -13.38
CA ALA A 10 12.78 4.38 -13.28
C ALA A 10 12.05 3.87 -14.54
N ARG A 11 11.02 4.59 -15.01
CA ARG A 11 10.26 4.18 -16.19
C ARG A 11 11.05 4.32 -17.49
N HIS A 12 11.63 5.49 -17.75
CA HIS A 12 12.16 5.82 -19.08
C HIS A 12 13.64 5.50 -19.26
N VAL A 13 14.39 5.33 -18.18
CA VAL A 13 15.82 5.02 -18.24
C VAL A 13 16.12 3.61 -17.74
N ALA A 14 15.57 3.22 -16.60
CA ALA A 14 15.77 1.86 -16.07
C ALA A 14 14.82 0.82 -16.69
N GLY A 15 13.78 1.25 -17.42
CA GLY A 15 12.82 0.35 -18.06
C GLY A 15 11.95 -0.41 -17.06
N ALA A 16 11.66 0.18 -15.89
CA ALA A 16 10.85 -0.47 -14.88
C ALA A 16 9.40 -0.69 -15.36
N ASP A 17 8.90 -1.90 -15.15
CA ASP A 17 7.49 -2.28 -15.37
C ASP A 17 6.62 -1.94 -14.16
N VAL A 18 7.17 -2.07 -12.96
CA VAL A 18 6.50 -1.76 -11.69
C VAL A 18 7.38 -0.86 -10.84
N LEU A 19 6.77 0.12 -10.18
CA LEU A 19 7.43 1.00 -9.22
C LEU A 19 6.84 0.77 -7.83
N ILE A 20 7.70 0.50 -6.86
CA ILE A 20 7.33 0.51 -5.44
C ILE A 20 7.76 1.85 -4.87
N VAL A 21 6.79 2.65 -4.43
CA VAL A 21 7.03 3.98 -3.89
C VAL A 21 6.42 4.07 -2.51
N GLY A 22 7.19 4.58 -1.56
CA GLY A 22 6.74 4.73 -0.18
C GLY A 22 7.37 5.95 0.48
N MET A 23 6.85 6.26 1.66
CA MET A 23 7.41 7.32 2.51
C MET A 23 8.86 7.01 2.88
N GLY A 24 9.68 8.05 2.96
CA GLY A 24 11.07 7.95 3.38
C GLY A 24 11.21 7.57 4.87
N PRO A 25 12.45 7.37 5.35
CA PRO A 25 12.71 7.13 6.77
C PRO A 25 12.32 8.34 7.62
N GLY A 26 12.08 8.11 8.93
CA GLY A 26 11.73 9.18 9.87
C GLY A 26 10.23 9.48 9.91
N VAL A 27 9.39 8.44 9.82
CA VAL A 27 7.93 8.56 9.95
C VAL A 27 7.57 9.09 11.34
N VAL A 28 6.82 10.20 11.40
CA VAL A 28 6.40 10.85 12.65
C VAL A 28 4.88 10.87 12.73
N GLY A 29 4.37 10.69 13.95
CA GLY A 29 2.96 10.85 14.30
C GLY A 29 2.79 11.87 15.42
N THR A 30 1.90 12.85 15.27
CA THR A 30 1.52 13.79 16.35
C THR A 30 0.23 13.38 17.06
N GLY A 31 -0.40 12.28 16.64
CA GLY A 31 -1.65 11.79 17.22
C GLY A 31 -2.90 12.52 16.74
N THR A 32 -2.78 13.44 15.78
CA THR A 32 -3.91 14.10 15.12
C THR A 32 -4.20 13.45 13.76
N LYS A 33 -5.42 13.64 13.23
CA LYS A 33 -5.85 13.06 11.94
C LYS A 33 -4.82 13.31 10.82
N TYR A 34 -4.36 14.55 10.69
CA TYR A 34 -3.41 14.94 9.63
C TYR A 34 -1.94 14.91 10.08
N GLY A 35 -1.68 14.50 11.32
CA GLY A 35 -0.37 14.50 11.92
C GLY A 35 0.40 13.22 11.69
N THR A 36 0.37 12.64 10.48
CA THR A 36 1.00 11.35 10.17
C THR A 36 1.69 11.41 8.81
N THR A 37 2.91 10.87 8.70
CA THR A 37 3.63 10.78 7.41
C THR A 37 2.88 9.93 6.38
N ALA A 38 1.95 9.06 6.81
CA ALA A 38 1.15 8.25 5.89
C ALA A 38 0.36 9.07 4.85
N ILE A 39 0.11 10.36 5.11
CA ILE A 39 -0.52 11.29 4.17
C ILE A 39 0.32 11.47 2.90
N GLU A 40 1.63 11.26 2.94
CA GLU A 40 2.47 11.32 1.74
C GLU A 40 1.99 10.35 0.66
N ALA A 41 1.36 9.23 1.03
CA ALA A 41 0.78 8.30 0.06
C ALA A 41 -0.21 8.98 -0.89
N ALA A 42 -1.02 9.95 -0.41
CA ALA A 42 -1.97 10.67 -1.25
C ALA A 42 -1.27 11.43 -2.38
N ALA A 43 -0.24 12.21 -2.03
CA ALA A 43 0.53 12.97 -3.00
C ALA A 43 1.30 12.06 -3.98
N LEU A 44 1.77 10.90 -3.52
CA LEU A 44 2.43 9.91 -4.37
C LEU A 44 1.47 9.32 -5.39
N LEU A 45 0.26 8.94 -4.98
CA LEU A 45 -0.78 8.40 -5.88
C LEU A 45 -1.17 9.43 -6.94
N ASP A 46 -1.45 10.66 -6.52
CA ASP A 46 -1.78 11.76 -7.45
C ASP A 46 -0.63 12.09 -8.40
N THR A 47 0.63 11.93 -7.95
CA THR A 47 1.79 12.10 -8.82
C THR A 47 1.87 10.98 -9.86
N VAL A 48 1.58 9.73 -9.49
CA VAL A 48 1.57 8.61 -10.44
C VAL A 48 0.49 8.81 -11.50
N ASP A 49 -0.72 9.20 -11.09
CA ASP A 49 -1.83 9.52 -11.99
C ASP A 49 -1.47 10.67 -12.95
N ALA A 50 -0.91 11.76 -12.43
CA ALA A 50 -0.48 12.91 -13.23
C ALA A 50 0.69 12.62 -14.19
N LEU A 51 1.38 11.49 -14.02
CA LEU A 51 2.45 11.00 -14.91
C LEU A 51 1.96 9.90 -15.86
N ASP A 52 0.63 9.78 -16.05
CA ASP A 52 -0.03 8.78 -16.89
C ASP A 52 0.23 7.32 -16.44
N GLY A 53 0.59 7.12 -15.16
CA GLY A 53 0.71 5.80 -14.54
C GLY A 53 -0.61 5.34 -13.91
N VAL A 54 -0.68 4.07 -13.52
CA VAL A 54 -1.82 3.53 -12.76
C VAL A 54 -1.47 3.51 -11.28
N PRO A 55 -2.04 4.40 -10.44
CA PRO A 55 -1.77 4.39 -9.01
C PRO A 55 -2.42 3.16 -8.35
N VAL A 56 -1.61 2.37 -7.66
CA VAL A 56 -2.06 1.26 -6.82
C VAL A 56 -1.72 1.57 -5.37
N LEU A 57 -2.72 1.60 -4.49
CA LEU A 57 -2.50 1.82 -3.06
C LEU A 57 -2.39 0.48 -2.32
N CYS A 58 -1.24 0.24 -1.71
CA CYS A 58 -1.08 -0.80 -0.71
C CYS A 58 -1.75 -0.36 0.60
N VAL A 59 -2.94 -0.91 0.89
CA VAL A 59 -3.62 -0.63 2.15
C VAL A 59 -2.86 -1.21 3.32
N ARG A 60 -2.84 -0.48 4.43
CA ARG A 60 -2.40 -1.03 5.70
C ARG A 60 -3.63 -1.59 6.41
N ALA A 61 -3.66 -2.90 6.60
CA ALA A 61 -4.67 -3.56 7.41
C ALA A 61 -4.01 -4.45 8.46
N SER A 62 -4.71 -4.76 9.54
CA SER A 62 -4.19 -5.62 10.60
C SER A 62 -5.32 -6.35 11.30
N ASP A 63 -5.09 -7.60 11.68
CA ASP A 63 -5.94 -8.37 12.59
C ASP A 63 -5.17 -8.76 13.86
N GLY A 64 -3.83 -8.60 13.85
CA GLY A 64 -2.93 -8.89 14.96
C GLY A 64 -2.73 -7.76 15.99
N ASP A 65 -3.23 -6.54 15.75
CA ASP A 65 -3.15 -5.47 16.76
C ASP A 65 -4.21 -5.72 17.85
N GLY A 66 -3.76 -5.86 19.10
CA GLY A 66 -4.64 -6.15 20.25
C GLY A 66 -5.55 -5.00 20.67
N ARG A 67 -5.58 -3.89 19.92
CA ARG A 67 -6.50 -2.77 20.14
C ARG A 67 -7.55 -2.79 19.03
N ASP A 68 -8.82 -2.97 19.38
CA ASP A 68 -9.94 -3.10 18.44
C ASP A 68 -9.96 -2.02 17.35
N ARG A 69 -9.69 -0.76 17.73
CA ARG A 69 -9.65 0.36 16.78
C ARG A 69 -8.52 0.30 15.73
N HIS A 70 -7.60 -0.63 15.85
CA HIS A 70 -6.48 -0.84 14.92
C HIS A 70 -6.64 -2.13 14.11
N GLN A 71 -7.76 -2.85 14.28
CA GLN A 71 -8.11 -4.00 13.47
C GLN A 71 -8.85 -3.56 12.19
N GLY A 72 -8.70 -4.34 11.11
CA GLY A 72 -9.19 -4.00 9.78
C GLY A 72 -8.33 -2.95 9.08
N VAL A 73 -8.94 -2.19 8.17
CA VAL A 73 -8.24 -1.14 7.41
C VAL A 73 -7.85 0.03 8.32
N SER A 74 -6.59 0.43 8.24
CA SER A 74 -6.00 1.51 9.04
C SER A 74 -6.67 2.86 8.80
N HIS A 75 -6.97 3.60 9.86
CA HIS A 75 -7.43 5.00 9.75
C HIS A 75 -6.45 5.93 9.02
N HIS A 76 -5.14 5.66 9.09
CA HIS A 76 -4.15 6.39 8.27
C HIS A 76 -4.33 6.13 6.77
N THR A 77 -4.72 4.92 6.39
CA THR A 77 -5.02 4.56 4.99
C THR A 77 -6.29 5.29 4.55
N MET A 78 -7.33 5.30 5.39
CA MET A 78 -8.54 6.08 5.11
C MET A 78 -8.25 7.58 4.95
N THR A 79 -7.42 8.15 5.83
CA THR A 79 -7.03 9.56 5.74
C THR A 79 -6.26 9.87 4.45
N ALA A 80 -5.38 8.96 4.01
CA ALA A 80 -4.67 9.13 2.75
C ALA A 80 -5.65 9.07 1.55
N ILE A 81 -6.60 8.14 1.55
CA ILE A 81 -7.64 8.03 0.51
C ILE A 81 -8.47 9.33 0.44
N GLU A 82 -8.94 9.86 1.57
CA GLU A 82 -9.70 11.12 1.63
C GLU A 82 -8.95 12.32 1.04
N LEU A 83 -7.62 12.31 1.09
CA LEU A 83 -6.77 13.39 0.57
C LEU A 83 -6.32 13.16 -0.88
N THR A 84 -6.51 11.96 -1.41
CA THR A 84 -6.13 11.59 -2.78
C THR A 84 -7.17 12.16 -3.76
N ARG A 85 -6.71 12.72 -4.89
CA ARG A 85 -7.59 13.28 -5.94
C ARG A 85 -7.85 12.30 -7.06
N SER A 86 -6.85 11.49 -7.38
CA SER A 86 -6.95 10.34 -8.28
C SER A 86 -7.82 9.24 -7.65
N ALA A 87 -8.23 8.27 -8.47
CA ALA A 87 -8.95 7.08 -8.02
C ALA A 87 -8.00 5.86 -8.03
N PRO A 88 -7.20 5.65 -6.97
CA PRO A 88 -6.23 4.57 -6.95
C PRO A 88 -6.90 3.20 -6.98
N VAL A 89 -6.24 2.24 -7.61
CA VAL A 89 -6.65 0.84 -7.58
C VAL A 89 -6.25 0.25 -6.22
N VAL A 90 -7.16 -0.48 -5.59
CA VAL A 90 -6.93 -1.11 -4.30
C VAL A 90 -7.41 -2.55 -4.32
N ALA A 91 -6.59 -3.48 -3.86
CA ALA A 91 -7.00 -4.87 -3.72
C ALA A 91 -8.14 -5.01 -2.70
N ALA A 92 -9.12 -5.86 -2.98
CA ALA A 92 -10.24 -6.19 -2.10
C ALA A 92 -9.84 -7.06 -0.88
N VAL A 93 -8.68 -6.76 -0.28
CA VAL A 93 -8.12 -7.45 0.88
C VAL A 93 -7.72 -6.41 1.93
N PRO A 94 -8.43 -6.33 3.07
CA PRO A 94 -9.62 -7.11 3.41
C PRO A 94 -10.88 -6.63 2.65
N HIS A 95 -11.97 -7.40 2.72
CA HIS A 95 -13.19 -7.12 1.95
C HIS A 95 -13.83 -5.76 2.24
N GLU A 96 -13.58 -5.14 3.40
CA GLU A 96 -14.12 -3.81 3.72
C GLU A 96 -13.67 -2.75 2.70
N VAL A 97 -12.54 -2.96 2.01
CA VAL A 97 -12.06 -2.10 0.93
C VAL A 97 -13.11 -1.92 -0.18
N LEU A 98 -13.95 -2.93 -0.44
CA LEU A 98 -15.00 -2.88 -1.48
C LEU A 98 -16.02 -1.76 -1.25
N THR A 99 -16.11 -1.23 -0.03
CA THR A 99 -17.08 -0.20 0.35
C THR A 99 -16.47 1.20 0.46
N ILE A 100 -15.15 1.33 0.24
CA ILE A 100 -14.46 2.61 0.34
C ILE A 100 -14.75 3.45 -0.91
N GLU A 101 -15.24 4.67 -0.70
CA GLU A 101 -15.42 5.64 -1.77
C GLU A 101 -14.07 6.25 -2.20
N GLY A 102 -13.97 6.65 -3.48
CA GLY A 102 -12.76 7.29 -4.01
C GLY A 102 -11.65 6.34 -4.43
N VAL A 103 -11.91 5.02 -4.45
CA VAL A 103 -10.97 4.01 -4.95
C VAL A 103 -11.62 3.11 -6.00
N VAL A 104 -10.79 2.49 -6.84
CA VAL A 104 -11.21 1.41 -7.75
C VAL A 104 -10.84 0.09 -7.09
N ALA A 105 -11.82 -0.63 -6.57
CA ALA A 105 -11.54 -1.93 -5.96
C ALA A 105 -11.24 -3.00 -7.03
N ALA A 106 -10.21 -3.79 -6.80
CA ALA A 106 -9.80 -4.91 -7.64
C ALA A 106 -9.87 -6.22 -6.85
N GLU A 107 -10.63 -7.18 -7.36
CA GLU A 107 -10.62 -8.54 -6.84
C GLU A 107 -9.37 -9.26 -7.37
N VAL A 108 -8.57 -9.77 -6.44
CA VAL A 108 -7.35 -10.54 -6.73
C VAL A 108 -7.21 -11.64 -5.70
N ASP A 109 -6.64 -12.77 -6.12
CA ASP A 109 -6.17 -13.79 -5.18
C ASP A 109 -4.82 -13.34 -4.61
N PRO A 110 -4.73 -13.05 -3.30
CA PRO A 110 -3.45 -12.71 -2.70
C PRO A 110 -2.50 -13.90 -2.79
N PRO A 111 -1.21 -13.68 -3.13
CA PRO A 111 -0.24 -14.76 -3.15
C PRO A 111 0.00 -15.28 -1.73
N ASP A 112 0.52 -16.50 -1.62
CA ASP A 112 0.99 -17.04 -0.35
C ASP A 112 2.28 -16.32 0.08
N VAL A 113 2.11 -15.21 0.78
CA VAL A 113 3.23 -14.38 1.26
C VAL A 113 4.10 -15.15 2.26
N ALA A 114 3.53 -16.09 3.03
CA ALA A 114 4.30 -16.90 3.96
C ALA A 114 5.26 -17.83 3.21
N ALA A 115 4.78 -18.51 2.17
CA ALA A 115 5.61 -19.33 1.30
C ALA A 115 6.69 -18.51 0.59
N ILE A 116 6.36 -17.31 0.08
CA ILE A 116 7.32 -16.41 -0.56
C ILE A 116 8.44 -16.00 0.40
N LEU A 117 8.08 -15.54 1.60
CA LEU A 117 9.05 -15.12 2.62
C LEU A 117 9.93 -16.30 3.07
N ALA A 118 9.34 -17.48 3.25
CA ALA A 118 10.08 -18.69 3.60
C ALA A 118 11.07 -19.10 2.51
N ALA A 119 10.64 -19.12 1.24
CA ALA A 119 11.49 -19.42 0.10
C ALA A 119 12.66 -18.44 -0.05
N ALA A 120 12.44 -17.17 0.30
CA ALA A 120 13.47 -16.13 0.31
C ALA A 120 14.34 -16.11 1.58
N ASN A 121 14.06 -16.98 2.57
CA ASN A 121 14.68 -16.97 3.90
C ASN A 121 14.62 -15.58 4.58
N LEU A 122 13.49 -14.88 4.40
CA LEU A 122 13.26 -13.55 4.95
C LEU A 122 12.32 -13.61 6.16
N ARG A 123 12.74 -12.98 7.25
CA ARG A 123 11.89 -12.74 8.43
C ARG A 123 11.53 -11.27 8.50
N ILE A 124 10.35 -10.94 7.97
CA ILE A 124 9.80 -9.59 7.98
C ILE A 124 8.82 -9.45 9.15
N THR A 125 8.89 -8.33 9.84
CA THR A 125 7.97 -8.01 10.95
C THR A 125 7.41 -6.62 10.81
N THR A 126 6.17 -6.43 11.26
CA THR A 126 5.51 -5.14 11.42
C THR A 126 5.19 -4.92 12.89
N MET A 127 5.69 -3.84 13.49
CA MET A 127 5.48 -3.55 14.93
C MET A 127 5.84 -4.75 15.84
N GLY A 128 6.88 -5.50 15.48
CA GLY A 128 7.33 -6.70 16.21
C GLY A 128 6.53 -7.99 15.93
N ARG A 129 5.49 -7.94 15.09
CA ARG A 129 4.68 -9.10 14.69
C ARG A 129 5.11 -9.64 13.33
N GLY A 130 5.24 -10.97 13.24
CA GLY A 130 5.45 -11.68 11.98
C GLY A 130 4.13 -12.09 11.33
N ILE A 131 4.22 -12.84 10.22
CA ILE A 131 3.06 -13.25 9.42
C ILE A 131 2.05 -14.10 10.18
N ASP A 132 2.51 -14.96 11.08
CA ASP A 132 1.62 -15.79 11.91
C ASP A 132 0.82 -14.96 12.92
N ALA A 133 1.33 -13.79 13.30
CA ALA A 133 0.75 -12.93 14.32
C ALA A 133 -0.08 -11.77 13.76
N ASP A 134 0.03 -11.46 12.47
CA ASP A 134 -0.71 -10.37 11.80
C ASP A 134 -0.92 -10.70 10.30
N PRO A 135 -1.55 -11.85 9.98
CA PRO A 135 -1.61 -12.37 8.61
C PRO A 135 -2.26 -11.39 7.64
N LEU A 136 -3.25 -10.61 8.09
CA LEU A 136 -3.92 -9.63 7.25
C LEU A 136 -2.97 -8.53 6.73
N PHE A 137 -2.00 -8.10 7.55
CA PHE A 137 -1.01 -7.10 7.13
C PHE A 137 -0.21 -7.58 5.91
N PHE A 138 0.23 -8.83 5.94
CA PHE A 138 1.01 -9.42 4.86
C PHE A 138 0.15 -9.75 3.65
N ALA A 139 -1.06 -10.27 3.86
CA ALA A 139 -2.01 -10.56 2.78
C ALA A 139 -2.38 -9.30 2.01
N ALA A 140 -2.65 -8.17 2.69
CA ALA A 140 -2.94 -6.89 2.05
C ALA A 140 -1.78 -6.40 1.17
N ALA A 141 -0.53 -6.53 1.65
CA ALA A 141 0.66 -6.18 0.87
C ALA A 141 0.85 -7.09 -0.37
N GLY A 142 0.64 -8.40 -0.19
CA GLY A 142 0.67 -9.36 -1.30
C GLY A 142 -0.42 -9.09 -2.35
N ALA A 143 -1.62 -8.74 -1.90
CA ALA A 143 -2.75 -8.42 -2.76
C ALA A 143 -2.48 -7.16 -3.59
N ALA A 144 -1.90 -6.11 -2.99
CA ALA A 144 -1.49 -4.91 -3.72
C ALA A 144 -0.44 -5.21 -4.81
N ALA A 145 0.51 -6.11 -4.51
CA ALA A 145 1.46 -6.59 -5.51
C ALA A 145 0.78 -7.39 -6.64
N ALA A 146 -0.19 -8.25 -6.31
CA ALA A 146 -0.96 -9.00 -7.31
C ALA A 146 -1.77 -8.07 -8.23
N VAL A 147 -2.37 -7.00 -7.69
CA VAL A 147 -3.01 -5.94 -8.49
C VAL A 147 -1.99 -5.26 -9.42
N ALA A 148 -0.84 -4.86 -8.90
CA ALA A 148 0.18 -4.20 -9.72
C ALA A 148 0.66 -5.10 -10.87
N VAL A 149 0.83 -6.40 -10.61
CA VAL A 149 1.25 -7.38 -11.62
C VAL A 149 0.15 -7.67 -12.64
N SER A 150 -1.13 -7.71 -12.25
CA SER A 150 -2.23 -7.96 -13.18
C SER A 150 -2.44 -6.84 -14.20
N LEU A 151 -1.89 -5.66 -13.93
CA LEU A 151 -1.87 -4.50 -14.84
C LEU A 151 -0.70 -4.53 -15.84
N LEU A 152 0.26 -5.44 -15.67
CA LEU A 152 1.34 -5.64 -16.62
C LEU A 152 0.79 -6.39 -17.85
N SER A 153 0.90 -5.75 -19.01
CA SER A 153 0.46 -6.29 -20.32
C SER A 153 1.46 -7.27 -20.90
#